data_AF-M2TC66-F1
#
_entry.id   AF-M2TC66-F1
#
_cell.length_a   1.000
_cell.length_b   1.000
_cell.length_c   1.000
_cell.angle_alpha   90.00
_cell.angle_beta   90.00
_cell.angle_gamma   90.00
#
_symmetry.space_group_name_H-M   'P 1'
#
loop_
_entity.id
_entity.type
_entity.pdbx_description
1 polymer ?
#
loop_
_entity_poly.entity_id
_entity_poly.type
_entity_poly.pdbx_seq_one_letter_code
_entity_poly.pdbx_strand_id
1 'polypeptide(L)'
;IRRRILDSVSAFDAAKLVNLKLCILTAKEKEKYLKPIRDLVWDVPAVERLSREGMKLMLLGDGAYALEQRLHATERYLNSHGNGRLTIYLLGTFPVFTPTATTLDSLVKFSTTGHSNLVRFHCDKYQLGRVRAVSDIDAKGDFLMSFSVPMQASINPIKGSWYKVDDVPDRTVDLWVYVPSLRDRLCKEVRLTPLDVLRM
;
A
#
# COMPACT_ATOMS: atom_id res chain seq x y z
N ILE A 1 -16.43 16.35 17.89
CA ILE A 1 -15.26 17.07 17.34
C ILE A 1 -14.00 16.20 17.38
N ARG A 2 -13.53 15.74 18.55
CA ARG A 2 -12.37 14.85 18.72
C ARG A 2 -12.28 13.66 17.74
N ARG A 3 -13.35 12.87 17.59
CA ARG A 3 -13.38 11.73 16.65
C ARG A 3 -13.10 12.15 15.21
N ARG A 4 -13.66 13.28 14.76
CA ARG A 4 -13.43 13.78 13.40
C ARG A 4 -11.99 14.20 13.18
N ILE A 5 -11.36 14.81 14.19
CA ILE A 5 -9.92 15.16 14.15
C ILE A 5 -9.07 13.90 14.04
N LEU A 6 -9.34 12.89 14.88
CA LEU A 6 -8.59 11.62 14.85
C LEU A 6 -8.82 10.83 13.56
N ASP A 7 -10.02 10.91 12.98
CA ASP A 7 -10.33 10.30 11.69
C ASP A 7 -9.60 11.02 10.52
N SER A 8 -9.25 12.31 10.67
CA SER A 8 -8.58 13.11 9.63
C SER A 8 -7.06 13.20 9.74
N VAL A 9 -6.45 12.59 10.75
CA VAL A 9 -4.99 12.60 10.94
C VAL A 9 -4.39 11.20 10.76
N SER A 10 -3.12 11.19 10.38
CA SER A 10 -2.28 9.99 10.35
C SER A 10 -2.17 9.35 11.73
N ALA A 11 -1.83 8.05 11.79
CA ALA A 11 -1.54 7.39 13.06
C ALA A 11 -0.33 8.03 13.74
N PHE A 12 0.68 8.47 12.99
CA PHE A 12 1.83 9.14 13.58
C PHE A 12 1.49 10.51 14.18
N ASP A 13 0.64 11.30 13.52
CA ASP A 13 0.13 12.55 14.09
C ASP A 13 -0.69 12.29 15.35
N ALA A 14 -1.54 11.27 15.36
CA ALA A 14 -2.24 10.84 16.57
C ALA A 14 -1.26 10.42 17.69
N ALA A 15 -0.20 9.68 17.35
CA ALA A 15 0.83 9.28 18.31
C ALA A 15 1.58 10.48 18.91
N LYS A 16 1.89 11.51 18.11
CA LYS A 16 2.50 12.76 18.59
C LYS A 16 1.57 13.51 19.55
N LEU A 17 0.28 13.60 19.24
CA LEU A 17 -0.70 14.24 20.14
C LEU A 17 -0.81 13.52 21.49
N VAL A 18 -0.74 12.18 21.49
CA VAL A 18 -0.71 11.37 22.72
C VAL A 18 0.59 11.60 23.49
N ASN A 19 1.73 11.60 22.80
CA ASN A 19 3.05 11.80 23.40
C ASN A 19 3.15 13.18 24.10
N LEU A 20 2.63 14.23 23.45
CA LEU A 20 2.58 15.59 24.00
C LEU A 20 1.51 15.78 25.09
N LYS A 21 0.79 14.71 25.49
CA LYS A 21 -0.33 14.75 26.45
C LYS A 21 -1.47 15.69 26.03
N LEU A 22 -1.55 16.03 24.75
CA LEU A 22 -2.62 16.85 24.17
C LEU A 22 -3.88 16.02 23.84
N CYS A 23 -3.75 14.69 23.82
CA CYS A 23 -4.85 13.76 23.62
C CYS A 23 -4.69 12.49 24.46
N ILE A 24 -5.74 12.08 25.18
CA ILE A 24 -5.75 10.82 25.95
C ILE A 24 -6.67 9.83 25.23
N LEU A 25 -6.10 8.81 24.60
CA LEU A 25 -6.85 7.76 23.90
C LEU A 25 -7.20 6.59 24.83
N THR A 26 -8.44 6.12 24.77
CA THR A 26 -8.88 4.85 25.36
C THR A 26 -8.21 3.66 24.65
N ALA A 27 -8.24 2.47 25.26
CA ALA A 27 -7.69 1.25 24.64
C ALA A 27 -8.27 0.99 23.23
N LYS A 28 -9.59 1.09 23.07
CA LYS A 28 -10.27 0.95 21.76
C LYS A 28 -9.84 2.00 20.75
N GLU A 29 -9.61 3.23 21.20
CA GLU A 29 -9.14 4.30 20.31
C GLU A 29 -7.68 4.10 19.91
N LYS A 30 -6.82 3.58 20.80
CA LYS A 30 -5.45 3.22 20.45
C LYS A 30 -5.44 2.14 19.37
N GLU A 31 -6.22 1.08 19.54
CA GLU A 31 -6.36 0.02 18.52
C GLU A 31 -6.84 0.56 17.17
N LYS A 32 -7.70 1.59 17.16
CA LYS A 32 -8.22 2.17 15.93
C LYS A 32 -7.26 3.17 15.28
N TYR A 33 -6.71 4.10 16.06
CA TYR A 33 -6.00 5.27 15.54
C TYR A 33 -4.49 5.12 15.52
N LEU A 34 -3.91 4.22 16.31
CA LEU A 34 -2.48 3.92 16.31
C LEU A 34 -2.21 2.64 15.51
N LYS A 35 -2.69 2.60 14.27
CA LYS A 35 -2.40 1.52 13.30
C LYS A 35 -1.44 2.02 12.22
N PRO A 36 -0.27 1.40 12.01
CA PRO A 36 0.72 1.82 11.01
C PRO A 36 0.15 1.99 9.61
N ILE A 37 -0.77 1.10 9.21
CA ILE A 37 -1.38 1.13 7.88
C ILE A 37 -2.13 2.44 7.59
N ARG A 38 -2.64 3.15 8.61
CA ARG A 38 -3.30 4.46 8.46
C ARG A 38 -2.37 5.55 7.95
N ASP A 39 -1.07 5.36 8.11
CA ASP A 39 -0.09 6.29 7.59
C ASP A 39 0.19 6.08 6.10
N LEU A 40 -0.17 4.91 5.56
CA LEU A 40 0.14 4.49 4.20
C LEU A 40 -1.06 4.55 3.26
N VAL A 41 -2.26 4.25 3.77
CA VAL A 41 -3.48 4.13 2.94
C VAL A 41 -4.65 4.90 3.53
N TRP A 42 -5.46 5.48 2.65
CA TRP A 42 -6.66 6.22 3.03
C TRP A 42 -7.81 5.32 3.52
N ASP A 43 -8.07 4.21 2.82
CA ASP A 43 -9.19 3.31 3.11
C ASP A 43 -8.73 2.02 3.83
N VAL A 44 -8.40 2.16 5.11
CA VAL A 44 -8.02 1.03 5.97
C VAL A 44 -9.14 -0.03 6.07
N PRO A 45 -10.44 0.33 6.20
CA PRO A 45 -11.52 -0.65 6.15
C PRO A 45 -11.54 -1.47 4.85
N ALA A 46 -11.25 -0.85 3.68
CA ALA A 46 -11.11 -1.59 2.44
C ALA A 46 -9.94 -2.56 2.49
N VAL A 47 -8.78 -2.17 3.04
CA VAL A 47 -7.66 -3.09 3.23
C VAL A 47 -8.07 -4.29 4.06
N GLU A 48 -8.67 -4.07 5.24
CA GLU A 48 -9.09 -5.16 6.12
C GLU A 48 -10.11 -6.10 5.45
N ARG A 49 -11.06 -5.54 4.68
CA ARG A 49 -12.04 -6.33 3.92
C ARG A 49 -11.37 -7.14 2.81
N LEU A 50 -10.54 -6.50 1.98
CA LEU A 50 -9.89 -7.15 0.83
C LEU A 50 -8.82 -8.17 1.28
N SER A 51 -8.19 -7.98 2.43
CA SER A 51 -7.26 -8.96 3.00
C SER A 51 -7.93 -10.27 3.36
N ARG A 52 -9.19 -10.25 3.82
CA ARG A 52 -9.98 -11.48 4.05
C ARG A 52 -10.27 -12.24 2.76
N GLU A 53 -10.28 -11.53 1.63
CA GLU A 53 -10.48 -12.07 0.29
C GLU A 53 -9.16 -12.50 -0.38
N GLY A 54 -8.05 -12.50 0.37
CA GLY A 54 -6.75 -12.96 -0.09
C GLY A 54 -5.81 -11.85 -0.57
N MET A 55 -6.18 -10.58 -0.44
CA MET A 55 -5.24 -9.48 -0.68
C MET A 55 -4.08 -9.55 0.32
N LYS A 56 -2.85 -9.39 -0.17
CA LYS A 56 -1.64 -9.30 0.65
C LYS A 56 -0.90 -8.03 0.30
N LEU A 57 -0.51 -7.29 1.32
CA LEU A 57 0.35 -6.12 1.20
C LEU A 57 1.70 -6.47 1.83
N MET A 58 2.78 -6.19 1.11
CA MET A 58 4.14 -6.41 1.57
C MET A 58 4.89 -5.09 1.56
N LEU A 59 5.41 -4.72 2.72
CA LEU A 59 6.24 -3.54 2.91
C LEU A 59 7.71 -3.94 2.83
N LEU A 60 8.49 -3.17 2.08
CA LEU A 60 9.92 -3.36 1.87
C LEU A 60 10.68 -2.06 2.17
N GLY A 61 11.96 -2.22 2.51
CA GLY A 61 12.89 -1.15 2.87
C GLY A 61 12.95 -0.84 4.36
N ASP A 62 14.01 -0.15 4.77
CA ASP A 62 14.29 0.15 6.19
C ASP A 62 13.17 0.94 6.88
N GLY A 63 12.41 1.74 6.12
CA GLY A 63 11.29 2.52 6.64
C GLY A 63 10.14 1.67 7.19
N ALA A 64 10.01 0.41 6.78
CA ALA A 64 8.95 -0.49 7.26
C ALA A 64 9.08 -0.79 8.76
N TYR A 65 10.32 -0.98 9.25
CA TYR A 65 10.56 -1.24 10.67
C TYR A 65 10.34 0.03 11.51
N ALA A 66 10.78 1.18 10.99
CA ALA A 66 10.58 2.49 11.62
C ALA A 66 9.10 2.90 11.73
N LEU A 67 8.25 2.42 10.81
CA LEU A 67 6.82 2.68 10.79
C LEU A 67 6.09 2.16 12.04
N GLU A 68 6.49 1.01 12.57
CA GLU A 68 5.95 0.46 13.81
C GLU A 68 6.51 1.20 15.04
N GLN A 69 7.82 1.48 15.04
CA GLN A 69 8.50 2.11 16.16
C GLN A 69 7.91 3.48 16.51
N ARG A 70 7.55 4.28 15.51
CA ARG A 70 7.05 5.65 15.72
C ARG A 70 5.67 5.72 16.37
N LEU A 71 4.91 4.63 16.38
CA LEU A 71 3.59 4.56 17.03
C LEU A 71 3.66 4.05 18.46
N HIS A 72 4.58 3.11 18.72
CA HIS A 72 4.70 2.45 20.02
C HIS A 72 5.80 3.03 20.92
N ALA A 73 6.79 3.69 20.33
CA ALA A 73 7.93 4.31 21.00
C ALA A 73 8.20 5.71 20.43
N THR A 74 7.15 6.53 20.30
CA THR A 74 7.17 7.85 19.65
C THR A 74 8.31 8.75 20.11
N GLU A 75 8.51 8.89 21.42
CA GLU A 75 9.57 9.75 21.98
C GLU A 75 10.97 9.25 21.59
N ARG A 76 11.23 7.95 21.74
CA ARG A 76 12.50 7.33 21.35
C ARG A 76 12.74 7.48 19.84
N TYR A 77 11.71 7.26 19.04
CA TYR A 77 11.78 7.42 17.59
C TYR A 77 12.17 8.85 17.20
N LEU A 78 11.47 9.86 17.75
CA LEU A 78 11.76 11.27 17.51
C LEU A 78 13.19 11.65 17.91
N ASN A 79 13.69 11.13 19.03
CA ASN A 79 15.05 11.40 19.49
C ASN A 79 16.13 10.72 18.62
N SER A 80 15.84 9.57 18.01
CA SER A 80 16.81 8.81 17.20
C SER A 80 16.80 9.17 15.71
N HIS A 81 15.63 9.50 15.14
CA HIS A 81 15.45 9.69 13.69
C HIS A 81 15.06 11.13 13.31
N GLY A 82 14.78 11.98 14.30
CA GLY A 82 14.32 13.35 14.08
C GLY A 82 13.05 13.41 13.23
N ASN A 83 13.04 14.33 12.26
CA ASN A 83 11.95 14.52 11.29
C ASN A 83 12.27 13.90 9.91
N GLY A 84 13.15 12.90 9.87
CA GLY A 84 13.49 12.20 8.63
C GLY A 84 12.25 11.58 7.97
N ARG A 85 12.21 11.59 6.63
CA ARG A 85 11.13 10.93 5.88
C ARG A 85 11.39 9.42 5.80
N LEU A 86 10.37 8.62 6.05
CA LEU A 86 10.43 7.17 5.90
C LEU A 86 10.22 6.80 4.44
N THR A 87 11.21 6.18 3.81
CA THR A 87 11.03 5.60 2.47
C THR A 87 10.50 4.18 2.62
N ILE A 88 9.33 3.90 2.04
CA ILE A 88 8.66 2.61 2.13
C ILE A 88 8.26 2.15 0.74
N TYR A 89 8.55 0.90 0.42
CA TYR A 89 8.17 0.27 -0.83
C TYR A 89 7.03 -0.72 -0.57
N LEU A 90 5.95 -0.62 -1.36
CA LEU A 90 4.75 -1.41 -1.19
C LEU A 90 4.47 -2.27 -2.42
N LEU A 91 4.32 -3.57 -2.17
CA LEU A 91 3.82 -4.56 -3.10
C LEU A 91 2.44 -5.02 -2.67
N GLY A 92 1.58 -5.30 -3.64
CA GLY A 92 0.25 -5.84 -3.42
C GLY A 92 0.03 -7.06 -4.29
N THR A 93 -0.54 -8.12 -3.73
CA THR A 93 -0.99 -9.28 -4.48
C THR A 93 -2.38 -9.72 -4.06
N PHE A 94 -3.06 -10.45 -4.93
CA PHE A 94 -4.26 -11.22 -4.59
C PHE A 94 -4.34 -12.50 -5.44
N PRO A 95 -4.99 -13.57 -4.96
CA PRO A 95 -5.10 -14.80 -5.73
C PRO A 95 -5.91 -14.61 -7.02
N VAL A 96 -5.43 -15.15 -8.14
CA VAL A 96 -6.03 -14.97 -9.48
C VAL A 96 -7.41 -15.63 -9.59
N PHE A 97 -7.60 -16.78 -8.96
CA PHE A 97 -8.78 -17.65 -9.16
C PHE A 97 -9.77 -17.69 -7.98
N THR A 98 -9.39 -17.16 -6.81
CA THR A 98 -10.23 -17.19 -5.60
C THR A 98 -11.33 -16.11 -5.56
N PRO A 99 -11.10 -14.86 -6.00
CA PRO A 99 -12.07 -13.79 -5.81
C PRO A 99 -13.32 -13.95 -6.69
N THR A 100 -14.49 -13.66 -6.10
CA THR A 100 -15.75 -13.50 -6.86
C THR A 100 -15.67 -12.29 -7.79
N ALA A 101 -16.57 -12.19 -8.78
CA ALA A 101 -16.58 -11.08 -9.73
C ALA A 101 -16.69 -9.69 -9.05
N THR A 102 -17.50 -9.57 -8.00
CA THR A 102 -17.69 -8.31 -7.25
C THR A 102 -16.47 -7.96 -6.40
N THR A 103 -15.88 -8.96 -5.73
CA THR A 103 -14.64 -8.79 -4.98
C THR A 103 -13.48 -8.42 -5.90
N LEU A 104 -13.43 -9.03 -7.09
CA LEU A 104 -12.36 -8.81 -8.05
C LEU A 104 -12.31 -7.36 -8.52
N ASP A 105 -13.46 -6.76 -8.81
CA ASP A 105 -13.52 -5.34 -9.19
C ASP A 105 -12.99 -4.46 -8.07
N SER A 106 -13.28 -4.80 -6.81
CA SER A 106 -12.79 -4.07 -5.65
C SER A 106 -11.27 -4.23 -5.46
N LEU A 107 -10.72 -5.42 -5.72
CA LEU A 107 -9.27 -5.68 -5.69
C LEU A 107 -8.54 -4.91 -6.80
N VAL A 108 -9.05 -4.95 -8.03
CA VAL A 108 -8.41 -4.27 -9.18
C VAL A 108 -8.53 -2.76 -9.07
N LYS A 109 -9.64 -2.23 -8.53
CA LYS A 109 -9.84 -0.78 -8.30
C LYS A 109 -9.19 -0.27 -7.01
N PHE A 110 -8.61 -1.14 -6.20
CA PHE A 110 -8.01 -0.71 -4.95
C PHE A 110 -6.91 0.33 -5.20
N SER A 111 -6.88 1.36 -4.37
CA SER A 111 -5.96 2.50 -4.44
C SER A 111 -5.48 2.84 -3.04
N THR A 112 -4.20 3.18 -2.91
CA THR A 112 -3.64 3.67 -1.64
C THR A 112 -4.10 5.09 -1.32
N THR A 113 -4.40 5.90 -2.35
CA THR A 113 -4.80 7.31 -2.21
C THR A 113 -6.32 7.51 -2.16
N GLY A 114 -7.11 6.44 -2.23
CA GLY A 114 -8.57 6.50 -2.39
C GLY A 114 -9.05 6.91 -3.78
N HIS A 115 -8.16 7.37 -4.66
CA HIS A 115 -8.48 7.74 -6.04
C HIS A 115 -8.23 6.56 -6.98
N SER A 116 -9.29 6.11 -7.67
CA SER A 116 -9.19 5.06 -8.68
C SER A 116 -8.97 5.65 -10.07
N ASN A 117 -8.14 5.01 -10.90
CA ASN A 117 -7.93 5.39 -12.29
C ASN A 117 -8.66 4.41 -13.23
N LEU A 118 -9.63 4.91 -13.99
CA LEU A 118 -10.46 4.08 -14.87
C LEU A 118 -9.64 3.39 -15.97
N VAL A 119 -8.70 4.10 -16.58
CA VAL A 119 -7.82 3.53 -17.63
C VAL A 119 -7.01 2.38 -17.04
N ARG A 120 -6.40 2.58 -15.87
CA ARG A 120 -5.65 1.55 -15.15
C ARG A 120 -6.53 0.35 -14.82
N PHE A 121 -7.74 0.59 -14.33
CA PHE A 121 -8.69 -0.48 -14.00
C PHE A 121 -8.98 -1.38 -15.21
N HIS A 122 -9.30 -0.79 -16.36
CA HIS A 122 -9.56 -1.55 -17.59
C HIS A 122 -8.32 -2.31 -18.08
N CYS A 123 -7.15 -1.67 -18.04
CA CYS A 123 -5.89 -2.33 -18.40
C CYS A 123 -5.57 -3.51 -17.49
N ASP A 124 -5.75 -3.37 -16.17
CA ASP A 124 -5.46 -4.43 -15.22
C ASP A 124 -6.46 -5.58 -15.31
N LYS A 125 -7.75 -5.30 -15.55
CA LYS A 125 -8.73 -6.34 -15.89
C LYS A 125 -8.34 -7.11 -17.14
N TYR A 126 -7.93 -6.41 -18.19
CA TYR A 126 -7.48 -7.04 -19.43
C TYR A 126 -6.24 -7.92 -19.18
N GLN A 127 -5.24 -7.43 -18.45
CA GLN A 127 -4.05 -8.21 -18.12
C GLN A 127 -4.35 -9.41 -17.23
N LEU A 128 -5.26 -9.28 -16.27
CA LEU A 128 -5.73 -10.41 -15.46
C LEU A 128 -6.38 -11.49 -16.33
N GLY A 129 -7.21 -11.12 -17.30
CA GLY A 129 -7.78 -12.05 -18.27
C GLY A 129 -6.70 -12.83 -19.02
N ARG A 130 -5.62 -12.15 -19.43
CA ARG A 130 -4.46 -12.81 -20.07
C ARG A 130 -3.71 -13.74 -19.13
N VAL A 131 -3.49 -13.35 -17.86
CA VAL A 131 -2.86 -14.21 -16.86
C VAL A 131 -3.70 -15.46 -16.62
N ARG A 132 -5.02 -15.34 -16.52
CA ARG A 132 -5.95 -16.45 -16.37
C ARG A 132 -5.96 -17.40 -17.56
N ALA A 133 -5.81 -16.88 -18.78
CA ALA A 133 -5.78 -17.69 -20.00
C ALA A 133 -4.49 -18.52 -20.17
N VAL A 134 -3.38 -18.08 -19.55
CA VAL A 134 -2.07 -18.74 -19.65
C VAL A 134 -1.77 -19.61 -18.42
N SER A 135 -2.40 -19.32 -17.28
CA SER A 135 -2.19 -20.08 -16.06
C SER A 135 -3.04 -21.35 -16.07
N ASP A 136 -2.43 -22.49 -15.74
CA ASP A 136 -3.19 -23.68 -15.40
C ASP A 136 -4.17 -23.34 -14.27
N ILE A 137 -5.42 -23.80 -14.38
CA ILE A 137 -6.48 -23.50 -13.40
C ILE A 137 -6.09 -24.03 -12.00
N ASP A 138 -5.26 -25.06 -11.95
CA ASP A 138 -4.70 -25.65 -10.73
C ASP A 138 -3.47 -24.91 -10.17
N ALA A 139 -2.88 -23.98 -10.95
CA ALA A 139 -1.76 -23.18 -10.50
C ALA A 139 -2.27 -22.07 -9.55
N LYS A 140 -1.90 -22.16 -8.27
CA LYS A 140 -2.01 -21.06 -7.29
C LYS A 140 -1.21 -19.85 -7.80
N GLY A 141 -1.86 -19.01 -8.59
CA GLY A 141 -1.32 -17.78 -9.14
C GLY A 141 -1.72 -16.60 -8.30
N ASP A 142 -0.75 -15.80 -7.86
CA ASP A 142 -0.98 -14.48 -7.29
C ASP A 142 -0.88 -13.44 -8.40
N PHE A 143 -1.80 -12.49 -8.42
CA PHE A 143 -1.81 -11.35 -9.32
C PHE A 143 -1.15 -10.14 -8.64
N LEU A 144 -0.12 -9.58 -9.27
CA LEU A 144 0.52 -8.34 -8.80
C LEU A 144 -0.38 -7.13 -9.07
N MET A 145 -0.67 -6.38 -8.02
CA MET A 145 -1.50 -5.17 -8.03
C MET A 145 -0.72 -3.96 -8.53
N SER A 146 -1.42 -3.01 -9.13
CA SER A 146 -0.89 -1.71 -9.53
C SER A 146 -1.39 -0.54 -8.66
N PHE A 147 -2.24 -0.82 -7.67
CA PHE A 147 -2.83 0.17 -6.77
C PHE A 147 -3.55 1.33 -7.48
N SER A 148 -4.15 1.06 -8.65
CA SER A 148 -4.86 2.08 -9.44
C SER A 148 -4.03 3.31 -9.81
N VAL A 149 -2.70 3.20 -9.79
CA VAL A 149 -1.83 4.32 -10.18
C VAL A 149 -2.05 4.69 -11.65
N PRO A 150 -2.00 5.99 -11.99
CA PRO A 150 -2.09 6.44 -13.37
C PRO A 150 -1.09 5.70 -14.27
N MET A 151 -1.48 5.44 -15.52
CA MET A 151 -0.51 4.97 -16.51
C MET A 151 0.48 6.10 -16.80
N GLN A 152 1.76 5.87 -16.49
CA GLN A 152 2.80 6.69 -17.11
C GLN A 152 2.82 6.39 -18.61
N ALA A 153 2.97 7.42 -19.42
CA ALA A 153 2.94 7.36 -20.89
C ALA A 153 4.17 6.66 -21.51
N SER A 154 4.67 5.58 -20.90
CA SER A 154 5.71 4.76 -21.52
C SER A 154 5.06 3.85 -22.57
N ILE A 155 5.51 3.98 -23.80
CA ILE A 155 4.92 3.36 -25.01
C ILE A 155 5.03 1.82 -24.99
N ASN A 156 5.87 1.23 -24.14
CA ASN A 156 5.87 -0.21 -23.84
C ASN A 156 6.79 -0.49 -22.64
N PRO A 157 6.28 -0.56 -21.41
CA PRO A 157 7.10 -0.98 -20.29
C PRO A 157 7.29 -2.50 -20.39
N ILE A 158 8.38 -2.93 -21.03
CA ILE A 158 8.86 -4.33 -21.02
C ILE A 158 9.08 -4.83 -19.58
N LYS A 159 9.20 -3.89 -18.62
CA LYS A 159 9.46 -4.08 -17.20
C LYS A 159 8.54 -3.17 -16.38
N GLY A 160 8.08 -3.62 -15.21
CA GLY A 160 7.40 -2.78 -14.25
C GLY A 160 8.32 -1.71 -13.64
N SER A 161 7.72 -0.83 -12.84
CA SER A 161 8.41 0.34 -12.28
C SER A 161 7.88 0.72 -10.91
N TRP A 162 8.70 1.41 -10.12
CA TRP A 162 8.28 2.00 -8.86
C TRP A 162 7.66 3.38 -9.11
N TYR A 163 6.48 3.59 -8.54
CA TYR A 163 5.74 4.85 -8.62
C TYR A 163 5.68 5.49 -7.24
N LYS A 164 6.18 6.73 -7.12
CA LYS A 164 6.08 7.50 -5.88
C LYS A 164 4.64 8.00 -5.71
N VAL A 165 4.03 7.68 -4.58
CA VAL A 165 2.67 8.14 -4.25
C VAL A 165 2.76 9.56 -3.70
N ASP A 166 2.03 10.48 -4.32
CA ASP A 166 2.07 11.91 -3.94
C ASP A 166 1.18 12.23 -2.72
N ASP A 167 0.04 11.55 -2.58
CA ASP A 167 -1.00 11.86 -1.58
C ASP A 167 -1.11 10.77 -0.49
N VAL A 168 0.01 10.56 0.21
CA VAL A 168 0.12 9.62 1.33
C VAL A 168 -0.48 10.26 2.60
N PRO A 169 -1.28 9.53 3.41
CA PRO A 169 -1.89 10.07 4.63
C PRO A 169 -0.90 10.73 5.59
N ASP A 170 0.26 10.12 5.80
CA ASP A 170 1.36 10.73 6.53
C ASP A 170 2.38 11.35 5.56
N ARG A 171 2.49 12.68 5.63
CA ARG A 171 3.42 13.45 4.79
C ARG A 171 4.89 13.17 5.08
N THR A 172 5.23 12.53 6.20
CA THR A 172 6.58 12.10 6.53
C THR A 172 6.94 10.75 5.92
N VAL A 173 6.03 10.11 5.17
CA VAL A 173 6.29 8.86 4.46
C VAL A 173 6.44 9.15 2.96
N ASP A 174 7.55 8.71 2.38
CA ASP A 174 7.75 8.57 0.94
C ASP A 174 7.37 7.14 0.54
N LEU A 175 6.09 6.95 0.20
CA LEU A 175 5.56 5.65 -0.24
C LEU A 175 5.81 5.44 -1.74
N TRP A 176 6.40 4.31 -2.09
CA TRP A 176 6.61 3.85 -3.45
C TRP A 176 5.81 2.58 -3.68
N VAL A 177 4.95 2.54 -4.70
CA VAL A 177 4.20 1.33 -5.06
C VAL A 177 4.75 0.73 -6.34
N TYR A 178 4.81 -0.59 -6.41
CA TYR A 178 5.23 -1.25 -7.65
C TYR A 178 4.09 -1.29 -8.65
N VAL A 179 4.39 -0.90 -9.89
CA VAL A 179 3.48 -0.91 -11.03
C VAL A 179 3.95 -2.01 -11.97
N PRO A 180 3.33 -3.21 -11.94
CA PRO A 180 3.80 -4.35 -12.70
C PRO A 180 3.50 -4.19 -14.19
N SER A 181 4.41 -4.72 -15.02
CA SER A 181 4.11 -5.03 -16.42
C SER A 181 3.32 -6.34 -16.53
N LEU A 182 2.76 -6.62 -17.71
CA LEU A 182 2.17 -7.94 -17.96
C LEU A 182 3.20 -9.06 -17.80
N ARG A 183 4.46 -8.81 -18.21
CA ARG A 183 5.54 -9.80 -18.08
C ARG A 183 5.83 -10.12 -16.62
N ASP A 184 5.87 -9.11 -15.75
CA ASP A 184 6.06 -9.30 -14.30
C ASP A 184 4.95 -10.18 -13.71
N ARG A 185 3.70 -9.94 -14.14
CA ARG A 185 2.53 -10.74 -13.72
C ARG A 185 2.59 -12.19 -14.19
N LEU A 186 3.05 -12.43 -15.42
CA LEU A 186 3.20 -13.78 -15.97
C LEU A 186 4.36 -14.54 -15.33
N CYS A 187 5.49 -13.88 -15.08
CA CYS A 187 6.67 -14.46 -14.45
C CYS A 187 6.56 -14.54 -12.91
N LYS A 188 5.59 -13.83 -12.31
CA LYS A 188 5.45 -13.66 -10.84
C LYS A 188 6.70 -13.04 -10.20
N GLU A 189 7.34 -12.12 -10.90
CA GLU A 189 8.62 -11.53 -10.50
C GLU A 189 8.51 -10.01 -10.42
N VAL A 190 9.07 -9.44 -9.34
CA VAL A 190 9.34 -8.01 -9.24
C VAL A 190 10.79 -7.78 -9.65
N ARG A 191 11.00 -7.08 -10.75
CA ARG A 191 12.35 -6.85 -11.29
C ARG A 191 12.93 -5.58 -10.69
N LEU A 192 13.85 -5.72 -9.74
CA LEU A 192 14.57 -4.58 -9.17
C LEU A 192 15.70 -4.11 -10.11
N THR A 193 15.91 -2.80 -10.19
CA THR A 193 17.16 -2.23 -10.70
C THR A 193 18.17 -2.10 -9.56
N PRO A 194 19.49 -2.00 -9.83
CA PRO A 194 20.48 -1.71 -8.80
C PRO A 194 20.17 -0.41 -8.01
N LEU A 195 19.60 0.59 -8.68
CA LEU A 195 19.12 1.82 -8.05
C LEU A 195 17.96 1.59 -7.08
N ASP A 196 17.07 0.64 -7.38
CA ASP A 196 15.97 0.29 -6.47
C ASP A 196 16.52 -0.38 -5.21
N VAL A 197 17.53 -1.25 -5.35
CA VAL A 197 18.20 -1.90 -4.21
C VAL A 197 18.94 -0.90 -3.34
N LEU A 198 19.63 0.08 -3.94
CA LEU A 198 20.35 1.11 -3.18
C LEU A 198 19.44 2.08 -2.42
N ARG A 199 18.16 2.18 -2.80
CA ARG A 199 17.18 3.05 -2.15
C ARG A 199 16.28 2.31 -1.15
N MET A 200 16.39 0.99 -1.07
CA MET A 200 15.65 0.12 -0.15
C MET A 200 16.48 -0.15 1.10
#